data_AF-A0A645DYZ5-F1
#
_entry.id   AF-A0A645DYZ5-F1
#
_cell.length_a   1.000
_cell.length_b   1.000
_cell.length_c   1.000
_cell.angle_alpha   90.00
_cell.angle_beta   90.00
_cell.angle_gamma   90.00
#
_symmetry.space_group_name_H-M   'P 1'
#
loop_
_entity.id
_entity.type
_entity.pdbx_description
1 polymer ?
#
loop_
_entity_poly.entity_id
_entity_poly.type
_entity_poly.pdbx_seq_one_letter_code
_entity_poly.pdbx_strand_id
1 'polypeptide(L)'
;MLEVQPDQPLPLKNEGDEVIELLVLQGKPIGEPVVARGPFVMNSEQELAQAVRDYQRTEFGGWPWPTHAHTHGKSGRFAKHPDGRVETPEV
;
A
#
# COMPACT_ATOMS: atom_id res chain seq x y z
N MET A 1 17.13 7.86 -3.79
CA MET A 1 15.83 8.45 -4.16
C MET A 1 16.14 9.67 -5.01
N LEU A 2 15.60 9.75 -6.23
CA LEU A 2 15.77 10.93 -7.09
C LEU A 2 14.68 11.94 -6.71
N GLU A 3 15.08 13.15 -6.33
CA GLU A 3 14.14 14.25 -6.13
C GLU A 3 13.83 14.88 -7.49
N VAL A 4 12.56 14.94 -7.87
CA VAL A 4 12.11 15.47 -9.16
C VAL A 4 11.55 16.86 -8.97
N GLN A 5 12.13 17.83 -9.66
CA GLN A 5 11.65 19.21 -9.65
C GLN A 5 10.49 19.34 -10.66
N PRO A 6 9.26 19.70 -10.23
CA PRO A 6 8.08 19.66 -11.08
C PRO A 6 8.07 20.73 -12.18
N ASP A 7 8.91 21.76 -12.05
CA ASP A 7 9.08 22.87 -12.98
C ASP A 7 10.25 22.67 -13.96
N GLN A 8 11.00 21.58 -13.84
CA GLN A 8 12.15 21.29 -14.70
C GLN A 8 11.87 20.08 -15.61
N PRO A 9 12.27 20.14 -16.89
CA PRO A 9 12.23 18.96 -17.76
C PRO A 9 13.08 17.81 -17.18
N LEU A 10 12.48 16.62 -17.08
CA LEU A 10 13.18 15.38 -16.71
C LEU A 10 13.22 14.44 -17.93
N PRO A 11 14.31 14.44 -18.73
CA PRO A 11 14.42 13.53 -19.86
C PRO A 11 14.55 12.08 -19.37
N LEU A 12 13.64 11.22 -19.84
CA LEU A 12 13.71 9.77 -19.61
C LEU A 12 14.33 9.11 -20.84
N LYS A 13 15.35 8.29 -20.62
CA LYS A 13 16.04 7.55 -21.68
C LYS A 13 16.16 6.08 -21.29
N ASN A 14 15.74 5.21 -22.19
CA ASN A 14 16.05 3.78 -22.14
C ASN A 14 17.30 3.56 -23.01
N GLU A 15 18.42 3.15 -22.41
CA GLU A 15 19.67 2.87 -23.13
C GLU A 15 19.85 1.39 -23.48
N GLY A 16 18.91 0.53 -23.08
CA GLY A 16 18.93 -0.90 -23.37
C GLY A 16 17.96 -1.30 -24.49
N ASP A 17 18.03 -2.58 -24.86
CA ASP A 17 17.20 -3.17 -25.92
C ASP A 17 15.88 -3.78 -25.39
N GLU A 18 15.71 -3.80 -24.06
CA GLU A 18 14.54 -4.36 -23.37
C GLU A 18 13.48 -3.29 -23.06
N VAL A 19 12.22 -3.70 -23.02
CA VAL A 19 11.08 -2.82 -22.68
C VAL A 19 11.12 -2.44 -21.20
N ILE A 20 10.85 -1.17 -20.91
CA ILE A 20 10.71 -0.66 -19.54
C ILE A 20 9.28 -0.16 -19.34
N GLU A 21 8.66 -0.59 -18.25
CA GLU A 21 7.38 -0.05 -17.76
C GLU A 21 7.64 0.96 -16.64
N LEU A 22 6.99 2.12 -16.71
CA LEU A 22 7.19 3.22 -15.75
C LEU A 22 5.84 3.71 -15.21
N LEU A 23 5.80 4.01 -13.92
CA LEU A 23 4.68 4.70 -13.28
C LEU A 23 5.18 6.03 -12.72
N VAL A 24 4.58 7.12 -13.19
CA VAL A 24 4.84 8.48 -12.70
C VAL A 24 3.65 8.94 -11.88
N LEU A 25 3.89 9.28 -10.61
CA LEU A 25 2.87 9.80 -9.70
C LEU A 25 3.27 11.23 -9.29
N GLN A 26 2.38 12.19 -9.50
CA GLN A 26 2.54 13.58 -9.09
C GLN A 26 1.34 14.01 -8.25
N GLY A 27 1.58 14.79 -7.20
CA GLY A 27 0.53 15.38 -6.39
C GLY A 27 0.96 16.74 -5.85
N LYS A 28 -0.01 17.63 -5.66
CA LYS A 28 0.19 18.84 -4.86
C LYS A 28 0.39 18.42 -3.39
N PRO A 29 1.43 18.90 -2.69
CA PRO A 29 1.59 18.60 -1.28
C PRO A 29 0.34 19.00 -0.49
N ILE A 30 -0.15 18.09 0.36
CA ILE A 30 -1.30 18.35 1.25
C ILE A 30 -0.93 19.43 2.29
N GLY A 31 0.33 19.45 2.74
CA GLY A 31 0.83 20.45 3.68
C GLY A 31 0.40 20.23 5.13
N GLU A 32 -0.11 19.04 5.44
CA GLU A 32 -0.52 18.65 6.78
C GLU A 32 0.48 17.66 7.40
N PRO A 33 0.56 17.58 8.74
CA PRO A 33 1.37 16.55 9.39
C PRO A 33 0.91 15.15 8.98
N VAL A 34 1.86 14.23 8.88
CA VAL A 34 1.61 12.83 8.57
C VAL A 34 2.14 12.00 9.74
N VAL A 35 1.23 11.29 10.40
CA VAL A 35 1.53 10.33 11.47
C VAL A 35 0.99 8.97 11.05
N ALA A 36 1.86 7.97 10.96
CA ALA A 36 1.51 6.66 10.44
C ALA A 36 1.95 5.51 11.37
N ARG A 37 1.07 4.51 11.55
CA ARG A 37 1.39 3.25 12.24
C ARG A 37 0.57 2.11 11.66
N GLY A 38 1.26 1.12 11.08
CA GLY A 38 0.60 -0.02 10.45
C GLY A 38 -0.33 0.45 9.31
N PRO A 39 -1.61 0.03 9.29
CA PRO A 39 -2.55 0.39 8.22
C PRO A 39 -3.18 1.78 8.40
N PHE A 40 -2.79 2.56 9.41
CA PHE A 40 -3.41 3.82 9.75
C PHE A 40 -2.49 5.00 9.48
N VAL A 41 -3.01 6.04 8.84
CA VAL A 41 -2.35 7.32 8.57
C VAL A 41 -3.30 8.44 8.98
N MET A 42 -2.85 9.34 9.86
CA MET A 42 -3.62 10.47 10.41
C MET A 42 -2.73 11.72 10.49
N ASN A 43 -3.30 12.84 10.96
CA ASN A 43 -2.56 14.09 11.13
C ASN A 43 -1.97 14.26 12.55
N SER A 44 -2.36 13.43 13.52
CA SER A 44 -1.84 13.47 14.90
C SER A 44 -1.77 12.09 15.56
N GLU A 45 -0.92 11.94 16.59
CA GLU A 45 -0.83 10.72 17.41
C GLU A 45 -2.14 10.39 18.14
N GLN A 46 -2.91 11.42 18.51
CA GLN A 46 -4.19 11.28 19.21
C GLN A 46 -5.26 10.68 18.30
N GLU A 47 -5.37 11.18 17.07
CA GLU A 47 -6.25 10.63 16.03
C GLU A 47 -5.85 9.21 15.66
N LEU A 48 -4.55 8.94 15.53
CA LEU A 48 -4.05 7.60 15.26
C LEU A 48 -4.45 6.62 16.37
N ALA A 49 -4.26 7.01 17.64
CA ALA A 49 -4.66 6.20 18.78
C ALA A 49 -6.18 5.97 18.83
N GLN A 50 -6.97 6.98 18.42
CA GLN A 50 -8.41 6.85 18.29
C GLN A 50 -8.81 5.87 17.18
N ALA A 51 -8.20 5.97 16.00
CA ALA A 51 -8.46 5.08 14.86
C ALA A 51 -8.17 3.61 15.20
N VAL A 52 -7.07 3.36 15.93
CA VAL A 52 -6.72 2.02 16.43
C VAL A 52 -7.79 1.50 17.40
N ARG A 53 -8.23 2.32 18.37
CA ARG A 53 -9.30 1.93 19.30
C ARG A 53 -10.63 1.65 18.58
N ASP A 54 -10.96 2.47 17.58
CA ASP A 54 -12.18 2.28 16.79
C ASP A 54 -12.14 0.97 16.01
N TYR A 55 -11.02 0.69 15.34
CA TYR A 55 -10.82 -0.58 14.65
C TYR A 55 -10.90 -1.77 15.61
N GLN A 56 -10.24 -1.72 16.77
CA GLN A 56 -10.30 -2.80 17.76
C GLN A 56 -11.72 -3.03 18.31
N ARG A 57 -12.53 -1.98 18.38
CA ARG A 57 -13.89 -2.04 18.92
C ARG A 57 -14.91 -2.54 17.90
N THR A 58 -14.80 -2.11 16.65
CA THR A 58 -15.86 -2.31 15.66
C THR A 58 -15.39 -3.02 14.41
N GLU A 59 -14.10 -3.25 14.22
CA GLU A 59 -13.53 -3.72 12.95
C GLU A 59 -14.00 -2.86 11.75
N PHE A 60 -14.23 -1.56 11.98
CA PHE A 60 -14.86 -0.61 11.04
C PHE A 60 -16.25 -1.01 10.54
N GLY A 61 -17.10 -1.54 11.43
CA GLY A 61 -18.50 -1.89 11.10
C GLY A 61 -18.76 -3.39 11.01
N GLY A 62 -17.85 -4.19 11.57
CA GLY A 62 -17.88 -5.65 11.63
C GLY A 62 -17.12 -6.26 10.47
N TRP A 63 -16.21 -7.18 10.74
CA TRP A 63 -15.60 -7.99 9.68
C TRP A 63 -16.69 -8.90 9.10
N PRO A 64 -17.14 -8.69 7.84
CA PRO A 64 -18.32 -9.36 7.32
C PRO A 64 -18.03 -10.80 6.86
N TRP A 65 -16.76 -11.21 6.92
CA TRP A 65 -16.31 -12.47 6.38
C TRP A 65 -16.08 -13.51 7.48
N PRO A 66 -16.27 -14.81 7.19
CA PRO A 66 -16.14 -15.86 8.21
C PRO A 66 -14.70 -16.06 8.72
N THR A 67 -13.70 -15.53 8.00
CA THR A 67 -12.29 -15.66 8.38
C THR A 67 -11.58 -14.31 8.22
N HIS A 68 -10.66 -13.99 9.14
CA HIS A 68 -9.81 -12.78 9.04
C HIS A 68 -8.92 -12.76 7.78
N ALA A 69 -8.71 -13.92 7.16
CA ALA A 69 -7.90 -14.10 5.95
C ALA A 69 -8.76 -14.33 4.69
N HIS A 70 -9.94 -13.71 4.62
CA HIS A 70 -10.84 -13.88 3.49
C HIS A 70 -10.17 -13.46 2.17
N THR A 71 -10.32 -14.29 1.14
CA THR A 71 -9.89 -13.99 -0.23
C THR A 71 -11.10 -13.90 -1.15
N HIS A 72 -11.12 -12.88 -2.01
CA HIS A 72 -12.13 -12.76 -3.05
C HIS A 72 -11.70 -13.60 -4.27
N GLY A 73 -11.88 -14.92 -4.20
CA GLY A 73 -11.48 -15.81 -5.28
C GLY A 73 -11.70 -17.29 -4.98
N LYS A 74 -11.46 -18.14 -5.99
CA LYS A 74 -11.53 -19.61 -5.84
C LYS A 74 -10.36 -20.19 -5.05
N SER A 75 -9.29 -19.41 -4.88
CA SER A 75 -8.07 -19.82 -4.20
C SER A 75 -7.90 -19.04 -2.91
N GLY A 76 -7.34 -19.69 -1.89
CA GLY A 76 -6.90 -19.04 -0.65
C GLY A 76 -5.71 -18.10 -0.86
N ARG A 77 -5.14 -17.58 0.23
CA ARG A 77 -3.94 -16.73 0.15
C ARG A 77 -2.76 -17.53 -0.39
N PHE A 78 -1.99 -16.94 -1.30
CA PHE A 78 -0.77 -17.52 -1.83
C PHE A 78 0.25 -16.41 -2.14
N ALA A 79 1.53 -16.76 -2.16
CA ALA A 79 2.61 -15.94 -2.70
C ALA A 79 3.15 -16.62 -3.96
N LYS A 80 3.16 -15.92 -5.10
CA LYS A 80 3.80 -16.38 -6.34
C LYS A 80 5.12 -15.63 -6.52
N HIS A 81 6.21 -16.37 -6.53
CA HIS A 81 7.57 -15.82 -6.69
C HIS A 81 7.95 -15.67 -8.18
N PRO A 82 8.95 -14.84 -8.50
CA PRO A 82 9.42 -14.64 -9.88
C PRO A 82 9.93 -15.93 -10.56
N ASP A 83 10.40 -16.91 -9.79
CA ASP A 83 10.85 -18.23 -10.25
C ASP A 83 9.70 -19.21 -10.54
N GLY A 84 8.44 -18.78 -10.33
CA GLY A 84 7.25 -19.59 -10.53
C GLY A 84 6.80 -20.40 -9.31
N ARG A 85 7.55 -20.37 -8.21
CA ARG A 85 7.17 -21.05 -6.96
C ARG A 85 5.91 -20.42 -6.36
N VAL A 86 5.00 -21.26 -5.86
CA VAL A 86 3.80 -20.83 -5.15
C VAL A 86 3.84 -21.35 -3.72
N GLU A 87 3.75 -20.45 -2.76
CA GLU A 87 3.65 -20.77 -1.33
C GLU A 87 2.25 -20.43 -0.82
N THR A 88 1.65 -21.34 -0.06
CA THR A 88 0.39 -21.12 0.67
C THR A 88 0.70 -21.05 2.16
N PRO A 89 0.20 -20.03 2.90
CA PRO A 89 0.39 -19.97 4.34
C PRO A 89 -0.17 -21.22 5.02
N GLU A 90 0.56 -21.80 5.98
CA GLU A 90 -0.03 -22.74 6.93
C GLU A 90 -1.01 -21.95 7.80
N VAL A 91 -2.25 -22.43 7.88
CA VAL A 91 -3.38 -21.76 8.56
C VAL A 91 -3.21 -21.84 10.08
#